data_AF-A0AAD6MXG0-F1
#
_entry.id   AF-A0AAD6MXG0-F1
#
_cell.length_a   1.000
_cell.length_b   1.000
_cell.length_c   1.000
_cell.angle_alpha   90.00
_cell.angle_beta   90.00
_cell.angle_gamma   90.00
#
_symmetry.space_group_name_H-M   'P 1'
#
loop_
_entity.id
_entity.type
_entity.pdbx_description
1 polymer ?
#
loop_
_entity_poly.entity_id
_entity_poly.type
_entity_poly.pdbx_seq_one_letter_code
_entity_poly.pdbx_strand_id
1 'polypeptide(L)'
;MAELTELSDAQRTVELVDWITWVLMTPANGLIKLSSIFLYRRIFVTGQEKLFNILSWILIVVCALWTVAFFFATVFGCGRHFDYPWGPLVEISSCNTNIRLEGLMISDLITDLFVWILPVPMVNLGLPIPVKAFRN
;
A
#
# COMPACT_ATOMS: atom_id res chain seq x y z
N MET A 1 15.87 -30.77 21.67
CA MET A 1 15.60 -29.32 21.81
C MET A 1 16.72 -28.42 21.28
N ALA A 2 17.89 -28.95 20.89
CA ALA A 2 18.96 -28.18 20.22
C ALA A 2 18.82 -28.11 18.68
N GLU A 3 17.85 -28.82 18.10
CA GLU A 3 17.65 -28.92 16.64
C GLU A 3 16.79 -27.76 16.07
N LEU A 4 16.14 -26.97 16.93
CA LEU A 4 15.34 -25.80 16.54
C LEU A 4 16.13 -24.47 16.61
N THR A 5 17.35 -24.48 17.16
CA THR A 5 18.21 -23.29 17.27
C THR A 5 19.14 -23.09 16.08
N GLU A 6 19.43 -24.16 15.33
CA GLU A 6 20.20 -24.11 14.08
C GLU A 6 19.20 -23.99 12.91
N LEU A 7 18.55 -22.83 12.78
CA LEU A 7 17.90 -22.48 11.52
C LEU A 7 18.96 -22.60 10.42
N SER A 8 18.71 -23.38 9.36
CA SER A 8 19.61 -23.43 8.22
C SER A 8 19.85 -21.99 7.73
N ASP A 9 21.11 -21.58 7.49
CA ASP A 9 21.45 -20.23 7.02
C ASP A 9 20.60 -19.79 5.81
N ALA A 10 20.18 -20.75 4.99
CA ALA A 10 19.24 -20.57 3.90
C ALA A 10 17.87 -20.02 4.36
N GLN A 11 17.29 -20.55 5.44
CA GLN A 11 16.00 -20.11 5.97
C GLN A 11 16.08 -18.67 6.51
N ARG A 12 17.13 -18.34 7.26
CA ARG A 12 17.36 -16.96 7.76
C ARG A 12 17.41 -15.96 6.60
N THR A 13 18.08 -16.34 5.51
CA THR A 13 18.19 -15.49 4.32
C THR A 13 16.83 -15.24 3.69
N VAL A 14 15.97 -16.28 3.62
CA VAL A 14 14.61 -16.15 3.07
C VAL A 14 13.75 -15.20 3.90
N GLU A 15 13.73 -15.35 5.23
CA GLU A 15 12.95 -14.47 6.13
C GLU A 15 13.42 -13.02 6.08
N LEU A 16 14.74 -12.80 5.99
CA LEU A 16 15.31 -11.45 5.85
C LEU A 16 14.91 -10.81 4.52
N VAL A 17 14.95 -11.58 3.41
CA VAL A 17 14.52 -11.09 2.10
C VAL A 17 13.03 -10.79 2.10
N ASP A 18 12.20 -11.64 2.70
CA ASP A 18 10.76 -11.39 2.82
C ASP A 18 10.50 -10.10 3.59
N TRP A 19 11.11 -9.94 4.76
CA TRP A 19 10.98 -8.73 5.56
C TRP A 19 11.38 -7.45 4.81
N ILE A 20 12.55 -7.44 4.15
CA ILE A 20 13.00 -6.30 3.34
C ILE A 20 12.01 -6.02 2.21
N THR A 21 11.50 -7.08 1.57
CA THR A 21 10.54 -6.97 0.48
C THR A 21 9.27 -6.29 0.95
N TRP A 22 8.69 -6.70 2.08
CA TRP A 22 7.49 -6.05 2.64
C TRP A 22 7.73 -4.60 3.04
N VAL A 23 8.90 -4.29 3.62
CA VAL A 23 9.28 -2.92 4.01
C VAL A 23 9.40 -2.00 2.79
N LEU A 24 9.93 -2.48 1.67
CA LEU A 24 10.07 -1.70 0.43
C LEU A 24 8.79 -1.68 -0.42
N MET A 25 8.04 -2.78 -0.46
CA MET A 25 6.82 -2.90 -1.24
C MET A 25 5.69 -2.02 -0.70
N THR A 26 5.56 -1.93 0.63
CA THR A 26 4.51 -1.11 1.28
C THR A 26 4.53 0.37 0.84
N PRO A 27 5.66 1.10 0.91
CA PRO A 27 5.74 2.46 0.41
C PRO A 27 5.65 2.54 -1.11
N ALA A 28 6.16 1.55 -1.85
CA ALA A 28 6.02 1.51 -3.30
C ALA A 28 4.53 1.47 -3.73
N ASN A 29 3.72 0.60 -3.11
CA ASN A 29 2.27 0.54 -3.34
C ASN A 29 1.59 1.88 -3.03
N GLY A 30 1.93 2.49 -1.89
CA GLY A 30 1.42 3.81 -1.51
C GLY A 30 1.69 4.90 -2.56
N LEU A 31 2.94 4.99 -3.02
CA LEU A 31 3.38 5.98 -4.00
C LEU A 31 2.72 5.78 -5.37
N ILE A 32 2.54 4.53 -5.81
CA ILE A 32 1.87 4.21 -7.08
C ILE A 32 0.38 4.63 -7.03
N LYS A 33 -0.30 4.38 -5.91
CA LYS A 33 -1.70 4.83 -5.69
C LYS A 33 -1.81 6.35 -5.74
N LEU A 34 -0.93 7.05 -5.03
CA LEU A 34 -0.88 8.51 -5.05
C LEU A 34 -0.61 9.08 -6.44
N SER A 35 0.37 8.50 -7.17
CA SER A 35 0.68 8.88 -8.55
C SER A 35 -0.53 8.74 -9.47
N SER A 36 -1.27 7.63 -9.34
CA SER A 36 -2.50 7.36 -10.09
C SER A 36 -3.58 8.41 -9.80
N ILE A 37 -3.81 8.75 -8.53
CA ILE A 37 -4.78 9.79 -8.16
C ILE A 37 -4.37 11.16 -8.72
N PHE A 38 -3.10 11.54 -8.64
CA PHE A 38 -2.61 12.79 -9.23
C PHE A 38 -2.79 12.83 -10.76
N LEU A 39 -2.56 11.70 -11.44
CA LEU A 39 -2.82 11.57 -12.86
C LEU A 39 -4.31 11.75 -13.18
N TYR A 40 -5.21 11.12 -12.42
CA TYR A 40 -6.66 11.31 -12.58
C TYR A 40 -7.07 12.76 -12.36
N ARG A 41 -6.51 13.43 -11.34
CA ARG A 41 -6.77 14.85 -11.10
C ARG A 41 -6.31 15.74 -12.26
N ARG A 42 -5.21 15.39 -12.94
CA ARG A 42 -4.70 16.12 -14.11
C ARG A 42 -5.52 15.87 -15.38
N ILE A 43 -6.00 14.65 -15.59
CA ILE A 43 -6.79 14.28 -16.78
C ILE A 43 -8.22 14.83 -16.67
N PHE A 44 -8.85 14.73 -15.51
CA PHE A 44 -10.26 15.07 -15.30
C PHE A 44 -10.48 16.49 -14.74
N VAL A 45 -9.66 17.46 -15.14
CA VAL A 45 -9.79 18.89 -14.77
C VAL A 45 -11.10 19.52 -15.30
N THR A 46 -11.96 18.78 -15.99
CA THR A 46 -13.12 19.32 -16.71
C THR A 46 -14.42 19.17 -15.89
N GLY A 47 -14.84 20.24 -15.21
CA GLY A 47 -16.26 20.61 -15.09
C GLY A 47 -17.11 20.04 -13.92
N GLN A 48 -16.69 19.00 -13.19
CA GLN A 48 -17.43 18.46 -12.03
C GLN A 48 -16.67 18.60 -10.70
N GLU A 49 -16.27 19.83 -10.42
CA GLU A 49 -15.09 20.13 -9.60
C GLU A 49 -15.26 19.93 -8.10
N LYS A 50 -16.48 19.82 -7.56
CA LYS A 50 -16.66 19.74 -6.10
C LYS A 50 -16.57 18.32 -5.57
N LEU A 51 -17.39 17.40 -6.09
CA LEU A 51 -17.43 16.03 -5.60
C LEU A 51 -16.12 15.29 -5.89
N PHE A 52 -15.61 15.41 -7.12
CA PHE A 52 -14.37 14.76 -7.52
C PHE A 52 -13.16 15.30 -6.76
N ASN A 53 -13.06 16.60 -6.54
CA ASN A 53 -11.96 17.19 -5.80
C ASN A 53 -12.00 16.74 -4.33
N ILE A 54 -13.18 16.70 -3.70
CA ILE A 54 -13.35 16.20 -2.33
C ILE A 54 -12.96 14.72 -2.26
N LEU A 55 -13.50 13.86 -3.12
CA LEU A 55 -13.19 12.43 -3.14
C LEU A 55 -11.70 12.16 -3.40
N SER A 56 -11.09 12.88 -4.35
CA SER A 56 -9.66 12.74 -4.65
C SER A 56 -8.79 13.14 -3.47
N TRP A 57 -9.13 14.23 -2.76
CA TRP A 57 -8.42 14.64 -1.55
C TRP A 57 -8.58 13.61 -0.42
N ILE A 58 -9.78 13.09 -0.22
CA ILE A 58 -10.02 12.03 0.77
C ILE A 58 -9.16 10.81 0.46
N LEU A 59 -9.13 10.34 -0.79
CA LEU A 59 -8.32 9.17 -1.16
C LEU A 59 -6.82 9.42 -1.04
N ILE A 60 -6.33 10.64 -1.31
CA ILE A 60 -4.93 11.00 -1.06
C ILE A 60 -4.59 10.87 0.42
N VAL A 61 -5.44 11.41 1.30
CA VAL A 61 -5.22 11.34 2.76
C VAL A 61 -5.30 9.89 3.24
N VAL A 62 -6.28 9.12 2.78
CA VAL A 62 -6.43 7.70 3.13
C VAL A 62 -5.22 6.90 2.67
N CYS A 63 -4.76 7.06 1.42
CA CYS A 63 -3.58 6.36 0.91
C CYS A 63 -2.32 6.75 1.68
N ALA A 64 -2.11 8.04 1.97
CA ALA A 64 -0.95 8.50 2.74
C ALA A 64 -0.96 7.94 4.17
N LEU A 65 -2.11 7.99 4.87
CA LEU A 65 -2.26 7.42 6.20
C LEU A 65 -2.06 5.91 6.19
N TRP A 66 -2.60 5.22 5.18
CA TRP A 66 -2.41 3.78 5.00
C TRP A 66 -0.93 3.44 4.86
N THR A 67 -0.20 4.13 3.97
CA THR A 67 1.23 3.90 3.76
C THR A 67 2.04 4.11 5.04
N VAL A 68 1.79 5.21 5.76
CA VAL A 68 2.48 5.51 7.01
C VAL A 68 2.14 4.46 8.07
N ALA A 69 0.86 4.19 8.31
CA ALA A 69 0.43 3.24 9.34
C ALA A 69 1.02 1.84 9.13
N PHE A 70 0.94 1.31 7.90
CA PHE A 70 1.45 -0.02 7.59
C PHE A 70 2.97 -0.07 7.49
N PHE A 71 3.63 0.99 7.02
CA PHE A 71 5.09 1.06 7.04
C PHE A 71 5.62 0.98 8.48
N PHE A 72 5.08 1.81 9.38
CA PHE A 72 5.46 1.77 10.79
C PHE A 72 5.03 0.45 11.44
N ALA A 73 3.88 -0.13 11.09
CA ALA A 73 3.47 -1.44 11.62
C ALA A 73 4.37 -2.59 11.15
N THR A 74 4.94 -2.52 9.95
CA THR A 74 5.88 -3.53 9.43
C THR A 74 7.27 -3.36 10.04
N VAL A 75 7.72 -2.12 10.23
CA VAL A 75 9.03 -1.82 10.86
C VAL A 75 9.02 -2.10 12.38
N PHE A 76 7.96 -1.71 13.08
CA PHE A 76 7.83 -1.83 14.54
C PHE A 76 6.91 -2.99 14.98
N GLY A 77 6.62 -3.92 14.09
CA GLY A 77 5.61 -4.96 14.28
C GLY A 77 5.85 -5.92 15.44
N CYS A 78 7.10 -6.09 15.87
CA CYS A 78 7.48 -6.86 17.07
C CYS A 78 7.99 -5.96 18.22
N GLY A 79 7.70 -4.66 18.17
CA GLY A 79 8.10 -3.68 19.20
C GLY A 79 9.52 -3.14 19.03
N ARG A 80 10.29 -3.09 20.14
CA ARG A 80 11.68 -2.57 20.18
C ARG A 80 12.73 -3.56 19.67
N HIS A 81 12.31 -4.79 19.36
CA HIS A 81 13.21 -5.85 18.93
C HIS A 81 13.25 -5.90 17.40
N PHE A 82 14.16 -5.12 16.82
CA PHE A 82 14.37 -5.10 15.39
C PHE A 82 14.86 -6.45 14.85
N ASP A 83 15.54 -7.27 15.66
CA ASP A 83 16.17 -8.52 15.19
C ASP A 83 15.24 -9.74 15.14
N TYR A 84 14.06 -9.64 15.73
CA TYR A 84 13.08 -10.74 15.84
C TYR A 84 12.43 -11.16 14.51
N PRO A 85 12.17 -10.27 13.52
CA PRO A 85 11.57 -10.66 12.24
C PRO A 85 12.45 -11.60 11.41
N TRP A 86 13.77 -11.60 11.61
CA TRP A 86 14.74 -12.50 10.95
C TRP A 86 15.48 -13.40 11.96
N GLY A 87 14.90 -13.56 13.15
CA GLY A 87 15.40 -14.38 14.25
C GLY A 87 14.94 -15.85 14.17
N PRO A 88 15.22 -16.67 15.20
CA PRO A 88 14.77 -18.06 15.25
C PRO A 88 13.23 -18.17 15.28
N LEU A 89 12.66 -19.25 14.72
CA LEU A 89 11.21 -19.50 14.55
C LEU A 89 10.36 -19.28 15.81
N VAL A 90 10.92 -19.54 17.00
CA VAL A 90 10.25 -19.32 18.29
C VAL A 90 9.97 -17.83 18.53
N GLU A 91 10.88 -16.96 18.11
CA GLU A 91 10.75 -15.51 18.23
C GLU A 91 9.79 -14.93 17.18
N ILE A 92 9.78 -15.50 15.97
CA ILE A 92 8.84 -15.15 14.89
C ILE A 92 7.41 -15.52 15.27
N SER A 93 7.19 -16.72 15.86
CA SER A 93 5.84 -17.18 16.27
C SER A 93 5.27 -16.42 17.47
N SER A 94 6.12 -15.84 18.32
CA SER A 94 5.69 -14.95 19.39
C SER A 94 5.24 -13.58 18.87
N CYS A 95 5.63 -13.23 17.64
CA CYS A 95 5.19 -12.01 16.98
C CYS A 95 3.94 -12.32 16.15
N ASN A 96 2.87 -11.53 16.34
CA ASN A 96 1.58 -11.74 15.66
C ASN A 96 1.62 -11.27 14.19
N THR A 97 2.48 -11.91 13.39
CA THR A 97 2.79 -11.54 12.00
C THR A 97 1.62 -11.86 11.07
N ASN A 98 0.89 -12.96 11.31
CA ASN A 98 -0.17 -13.44 10.44
C ASN A 98 -1.37 -12.47 10.35
N ILE A 99 -1.90 -12.01 11.49
CA ILE A 99 -3.03 -11.06 11.50
C ILE A 99 -2.66 -9.73 10.84
N ARG A 100 -1.41 -9.28 11.02
CA ARG A 100 -0.92 -8.05 10.38
C ARG A 100 -0.87 -8.19 8.87
N LEU A 101 -0.37 -9.33 8.39
CA LEU A 101 -0.20 -9.59 6.96
C LEU A 101 -1.56 -9.68 6.24
N GLU A 102 -2.49 -10.45 6.80
CA GLU A 102 -3.86 -10.55 6.28
C GLU A 102 -4.56 -9.18 6.27
N GLY A 103 -4.42 -8.41 7.35
CA GLY A 103 -4.97 -7.05 7.43
C GLY A 103 -4.35 -6.10 6.40
N LEU A 104 -3.05 -6.21 6.15
CA LEU A 104 -2.35 -5.44 5.13
C LEU A 104 -2.88 -5.79 3.74
N MET A 105 -2.96 -7.08 3.40
CA MET A 105 -3.42 -7.54 2.08
C MET A 105 -4.89 -7.15 1.79
N ILE A 106 -5.78 -7.36 2.76
CA ILE A 106 -7.21 -7.03 2.60
C ILE A 106 -7.40 -5.52 2.48
N SER A 107 -6.73 -4.73 3.33
CA SER A 107 -6.85 -3.27 3.28
C SER A 107 -6.22 -2.66 2.04
N ASP A 108 -5.10 -3.22 1.56
CA ASP A 108 -4.46 -2.82 0.30
C ASP A 108 -5.43 -2.99 -0.87
N LEU A 109 -6.04 -4.17 -1.01
CA LEU A 109 -7.03 -4.48 -2.04
C LEU A 109 -8.21 -3.50 -2.01
N ILE A 110 -8.73 -3.21 -0.81
CA ILE A 110 -9.85 -2.27 -0.64
C ILE A 110 -9.45 -0.86 -1.12
N THR A 111 -8.28 -0.38 -0.72
CA THR A 111 -7.80 0.95 -1.15
C THR A 111 -7.57 1.02 -2.66
N ASP A 112 -7.11 -0.06 -3.29
CA ASP A 112 -6.96 -0.11 -4.76
C ASP A 112 -8.29 -0.06 -5.48
N LEU A 113 -9.30 -0.79 -4.99
CA LEU A 113 -10.65 -0.72 -5.56
C LEU A 113 -11.21 0.70 -5.51
N PHE A 114 -10.97 1.44 -4.41
CA PHE A 114 -11.39 2.84 -4.32
C PHE A 114 -10.67 3.74 -5.34
N VAL A 115 -9.35 3.58 -5.50
CA VAL A 115 -8.58 4.32 -6.52
C VAL A 115 -9.07 3.99 -7.92
N TRP A 116 -9.42 2.72 -8.19
CA TRP A 116 -9.87 2.25 -9.49
C TRP A 116 -11.29 2.70 -9.84
N ILE A 117 -12.17 2.83 -8.84
CA ILE A 117 -13.54 3.32 -9.02
C ILE A 117 -13.57 4.84 -9.22
N LEU A 118 -12.60 5.59 -8.70
CA LEU A 118 -12.57 7.07 -8.80
C LEU A 118 -12.80 7.63 -10.23
N PRO A 119 -12.22 7.10 -11.32
CA PRO A 119 -12.50 7.58 -12.68
C PRO A 119 -13.82 7.08 -13.30
N VAL A 120 -14.48 6.06 -12.77
CA VAL A 120 -15.68 5.45 -13.39
C VAL A 120 -16.90 6.41 -13.41
N PRO A 121 -17.23 7.13 -12.32
CA PRO A 121 -18.31 8.11 -12.32
C PRO A 121 -18.14 9.23 -13.36
N MET A 122 -16.90 9.62 -13.66
CA MET A 122 -16.59 10.65 -14.66
C MET A 122 -16.94 10.18 -16.08
N VAL A 123 -16.63 8.92 -16.40
CA VAL A 123 -16.85 8.36 -17.74
C VAL A 123 -18.32 8.06 -17.98
N ASN A 124 -19.02 7.49 -16.99
CA ASN A 124 -20.43 7.10 -17.14
C ASN A 124 -21.38 8.32 -17.19
N LEU A 125 -20.94 9.49 -16.73
CA LEU A 125 -21.71 10.73 -16.86
C LEU A 125 -21.67 11.37 -18.27
N GLY A 126 -21.03 10.72 -19.25
CA GLY A 126 -21.06 11.15 -20.65
C GLY A 126 -20.32 12.46 -20.93
N LEU A 127 -19.26 12.76 -20.16
CA LEU A 127 -18.49 13.98 -20.38
C LEU A 127 -17.68 13.89 -21.70
N PRO A 128 -17.77 14.88 -22.59
CA PRO A 128 -16.89 14.97 -23.74
C PRO A 128 -15.46 15.17 -23.24
N ILE A 129 -14.59 14.20 -23.52
CA ILE A 129 -13.14 14.34 -23.34
C ILE A 129 -12.73 15.63 -24.08
N PRO A 130 -12.08 16.62 -23.44
CA PRO A 130 -11.63 17.81 -24.13
C PRO A 130 -10.49 17.45 -25.10
N VAL A 131 -10.83 17.07 -26.33
CA VAL A 131 -9.92 16.93 -27.48
C VAL A 131 -9.39 18.28 -28.00
N LYS A 132 -9.39 19.34 -27.17
CA LYS A 132 -9.00 20.70 -27.57
C LYS A 132 -7.49 20.93 -27.71
N ALA A 133 -6.66 19.87 -27.81
CA ALA A 133 -5.20 20.00 -27.89
C ALA A 133 -4.56 19.74 -29.26
N PHE A 134 -5.34 19.42 -30.32
CA PHE A 134 -4.81 19.15 -31.68
C PHE A 134 -5.38 20.07 -32.77
N ARG A 135 -5.68 21.32 -32.42
CA ARG A 135 -5.95 22.36 -33.43
C ARG A 135 -5.30 23.67 -33.01
N ASN A 136 -4.03 23.81 -33.38
CA ASN A 136 -3.40 25.05 -33.85
C ASN A 136 -2.21 24.67 -34.71
#